data_AF-A0A941W6Q9-F1
#
_entry.id   AF-A0A941W6Q9-F1
#
_cell.length_a   1.000
_cell.length_b   1.000
_cell.length_c   1.000
_cell.angle_alpha   90.00
_cell.angle_beta   90.00
_cell.angle_gamma   90.00
#
_symmetry.space_group_name_H-M   'P 1'
#
loop_
_entity.id
_entity.type
_entity.pdbx_description
1 polymer ?
#
loop_
_entity_poly.entity_id
_entity_poly.type
_entity_poly.pdbx_seq_one_letter_code
_entity_poly.pdbx_strand_id
1 'polypeptide(L)'
;MKKINKICITMFCMFVVTTVVATCGWKNNKALGENKETPQTQKSTPTSSLMRIISSHTAKMFDAIMIGDFNAVAKESNEVTKASKVIMRMFFPDKGKIDDWFKETGKDPNDPEAVKAMKEEFEKYSKAVIDAANRINEASGNKNIVEAYENFDAMVRNACFACHKVSRSKWPEK
;
A
#
# COMPACT_ATOMS: atom_id res chain seq x y z
N MET A 1 -24.84 -60.93 7.42
CA MET A 1 -24.11 -61.47 8.60
C MET A 1 -22.61 -61.44 8.30
N LYS A 2 -21.81 -61.27 9.36
CA LYS A 2 -20.38 -60.92 9.40
C LYS A 2 -19.45 -61.92 8.70
N LYS A 3 -18.32 -61.42 8.18
CA LYS A 3 -16.97 -61.79 8.66
C LYS A 3 -15.91 -60.81 8.13
N ILE A 4 -15.39 -60.03 9.07
CA ILE A 4 -14.24 -59.12 8.95
C ILE A 4 -12.99 -59.98 9.17
N ASN A 5 -12.00 -59.89 8.30
CA ASN A 5 -10.68 -60.49 8.54
C ASN A 5 -9.64 -59.38 8.68
N LYS A 6 -9.14 -59.21 9.91
CA LYS A 6 -7.92 -58.46 10.26
C LYS A 6 -6.76 -59.45 10.16
N ILE A 7 -5.64 -59.07 9.55
CA ILE A 7 -4.25 -59.48 9.83
C ILE A 7 -3.37 -58.53 8.98
N CYS A 8 -2.77 -57.51 9.59
CA CYS A 8 -1.41 -57.49 10.15
C CYS A 8 -0.33 -57.23 9.09
N ILE A 9 -0.06 -55.95 8.79
CA ILE A 9 1.27 -55.50 8.36
C ILE A 9 1.59 -54.23 9.14
N THR A 10 2.18 -54.45 10.30
CA THR A 10 3.01 -53.47 10.98
C THR A 10 4.41 -53.62 10.42
N MET A 11 4.88 -52.70 9.57
CA MET A 11 6.31 -52.44 9.44
C MET A 11 6.58 -51.06 8.84
N PHE A 12 7.00 -50.15 9.73
CA PHE A 12 8.05 -49.14 9.56
C PHE A 12 8.22 -48.43 8.20
N CYS A 13 8.02 -47.12 8.19
CA CYS A 13 9.15 -46.19 8.20
C CYS A 13 8.66 -44.76 8.50
N MET A 14 9.24 -44.16 9.53
CA MET A 14 9.08 -42.75 9.84
C MET A 14 9.64 -41.91 8.69
N PHE A 15 8.86 -40.98 8.17
CA PHE A 15 9.38 -39.73 7.65
C PHE A 15 8.56 -38.58 8.21
N VAL A 16 9.11 -38.00 9.27
CA VAL A 16 8.77 -36.66 9.73
C VAL A 16 9.36 -35.71 8.69
N VAL A 17 8.50 -35.08 7.89
CA VAL A 17 8.87 -33.85 7.19
C VAL A 17 7.93 -32.77 7.69
N THR A 18 8.47 -31.95 8.57
CA THR A 18 7.91 -30.69 9.03
C THR A 18 7.63 -29.78 7.83
N THR A 19 6.37 -29.68 7.41
CA THR A 19 5.94 -28.55 6.57
C THR A 19 5.91 -27.31 7.44
N VAL A 20 7.03 -26.59 7.45
CA VAL A 20 7.08 -25.20 7.89
C VAL A 20 6.11 -24.41 7.02
N VAL A 21 5.08 -23.87 7.66
CA VAL A 21 4.17 -22.89 7.09
C VAL A 21 4.97 -21.63 6.80
N ALA A 22 5.41 -21.47 5.56
CA ALA A 22 5.86 -20.19 5.03
C ALA A 22 4.72 -19.59 4.18
N THR A 23 3.66 -19.12 4.83
CA THR A 23 2.65 -18.26 4.19
C THR A 23 3.16 -16.81 4.17
N CYS A 24 4.23 -16.56 3.43
CA CYS A 24 4.49 -15.24 2.84
C CYS A 24 4.13 -15.31 1.36
N GLY A 25 2.83 -15.32 1.09
CA GLY A 25 2.29 -15.19 -0.26
C GLY A 25 2.44 -13.77 -0.78
N TRP A 26 3.66 -13.37 -1.15
CA TRP A 26 3.90 -12.25 -2.07
C TRP A 26 4.21 -12.85 -3.45
N LYS A 27 3.18 -13.15 -4.24
CA LYS A 27 3.32 -13.35 -5.68
C LYS A 27 2.48 -12.30 -6.38
N ASN A 28 3.10 -11.15 -6.65
CA ASN A 28 2.60 -10.21 -7.66
C ASN A 28 2.94 -10.77 -9.04
N ASN A 29 1.95 -10.79 -9.93
CA ASN A 29 2.09 -11.13 -11.33
C ASN A 29 3.10 -10.20 -12.00
N LYS A 30 4.24 -10.77 -12.40
CA LYS A 30 5.25 -10.07 -13.18
C LYS A 30 4.88 -10.27 -14.65
N ALA A 31 4.23 -9.29 -15.26
CA ALA A 31 4.23 -9.16 -16.71
C ALA A 31 5.66 -8.74 -17.11
N LEU A 32 6.43 -9.66 -17.69
CA LEU A 32 7.76 -9.38 -18.22
C LEU A 32 7.62 -8.62 -19.54
N GLY A 33 7.73 -7.30 -19.49
CA GLY A 33 8.26 -6.54 -20.61
C GLY A 33 9.78 -6.60 -20.51
N GLU A 34 10.46 -7.15 -21.52
CA GLU A 34 11.91 -7.06 -21.62
C GLU A 34 12.32 -5.59 -21.74
N ASN A 35 12.79 -5.01 -20.64
CA ASN A 35 13.82 -3.99 -20.69
C ASN A 35 14.73 -4.13 -19.49
N LYS A 36 16.02 -4.24 -19.79
CA LYS A 36 17.12 -4.44 -18.85
C LYS A 36 17.32 -3.16 -18.02
N GLU A 37 16.54 -3.01 -16.96
CA GLU A 37 16.96 -2.23 -15.80
C GLU A 37 17.22 -3.21 -14.67
N THR A 38 18.48 -3.28 -14.23
CA THR A 38 18.89 -3.96 -13.00
C THR A 38 17.86 -3.66 -11.91
N PRO A 39 17.34 -4.66 -11.16
CA PRO A 39 16.45 -4.40 -10.05
C PRO A 39 17.20 -3.51 -9.06
N GLN A 40 16.91 -2.21 -9.07
CA GLN A 40 17.45 -1.29 -8.09
C GLN A 40 16.86 -1.75 -6.78
N THR A 41 17.63 -2.53 -6.01
CA THR A 41 17.38 -2.85 -4.61
C THR A 41 17.55 -1.55 -3.83
N GLN A 42 16.60 -0.64 -4.04
CA GLN A 42 16.47 0.58 -3.28
C GLN A 42 16.30 0.14 -1.82
N LYS A 43 17.27 0.49 -0.96
CA LYS A 43 17.19 0.19 0.47
C LYS A 43 15.85 0.71 0.99
N SER A 44 15.02 -0.18 1.53
CA SER A 44 13.70 0.20 2.01
C SER A 44 13.83 0.99 3.31
N THR A 45 13.46 2.27 3.29
CA THR A 45 13.18 3.06 4.49
C THR A 45 11.77 2.74 5.02
N PRO A 46 11.45 3.03 6.30
CA PRO A 46 10.09 2.93 6.81
C PRO A 46 9.08 3.74 5.99
N THR A 47 9.45 4.96 5.59
CA THR A 47 8.65 5.85 4.73
C THR A 47 8.39 5.24 3.35
N SER A 48 9.40 4.68 2.68
CA SER A 48 9.23 4.01 1.38
C SER A 48 8.38 2.74 1.49
N SER A 49 8.49 2.00 2.59
CA SER A 49 7.68 0.81 2.86
C SER A 49 6.21 1.18 3.05
N LEU A 50 5.92 2.25 3.80
CA LEU A 50 4.57 2.76 3.97
C LEU A 50 3.95 3.18 2.63
N MET A 51 4.70 3.91 1.79
CA MET A 51 4.20 4.30 0.47
C MET A 51 3.93 3.11 -0.44
N ARG A 52 4.72 2.03 -0.36
CA ARG A 52 4.45 0.78 -1.08
C ARG A 52 3.18 0.09 -0.60
N ILE A 53 2.89 0.11 0.71
CA ILE A 53 1.64 -0.41 1.28
C ILE A 53 0.46 0.39 0.74
N ILE A 54 0.50 1.72 0.83
CA ILE A 54 -0.55 2.62 0.31
C ILE A 54 -0.77 2.37 -1.19
N SER A 55 0.31 2.30 -1.97
CA SER A 55 0.24 2.04 -3.41
C SER A 55 -0.38 0.68 -3.72
N SER A 56 -0.06 -0.37 -2.96
CA SER A 56 -0.60 -1.71 -3.14
C SER A 56 -2.12 -1.76 -2.91
N HIS A 57 -2.59 -1.17 -1.80
CA HIS A 57 -4.02 -1.09 -1.51
C HIS A 57 -4.76 -0.19 -2.50
N THR A 58 -4.15 0.92 -2.93
CA THR A 58 -4.72 1.79 -3.97
C THR A 58 -4.90 1.05 -5.30
N ALA A 59 -3.92 0.24 -5.72
CA ALA A 59 -4.04 -0.56 -6.94
C ALA A 59 -5.15 -1.61 -6.84
N LYS A 60 -5.22 -2.34 -5.71
CA LYS A 60 -6.30 -3.31 -5.48
C LYS A 60 -7.68 -2.66 -5.41
N MET A 61 -7.76 -1.47 -4.84
CA MET A 61 -9.00 -0.69 -4.82
C MET A 61 -9.44 -0.34 -6.25
N PHE A 62 -8.52 0.06 -7.12
CA PHE A 62 -8.83 0.31 -8.53
C PHE A 62 -9.28 -0.97 -9.25
N ASP A 63 -8.55 -2.07 -9.08
CA ASP A 63 -8.92 -3.36 -9.69
C ASP A 63 -10.33 -3.80 -9.25
N ALA A 64 -10.64 -3.63 -7.96
CA ALA A 64 -11.97 -3.90 -7.40
C ALA A 64 -13.06 -2.99 -8.00
N ILE A 65 -12.76 -1.71 -8.20
CA ILE A 65 -13.66 -0.77 -8.89
C ILE A 65 -13.96 -1.27 -10.31
N MET A 66 -12.92 -1.65 -11.05
CA MET A 66 -13.05 -2.07 -12.46
C MET A 66 -13.90 -3.34 -12.65
N ILE A 67 -13.98 -4.21 -11.65
CA ILE A 67 -14.81 -5.43 -11.70
C ILE A 67 -16.12 -5.31 -10.91
N GLY A 68 -16.38 -4.16 -10.27
CA GLY A 68 -17.59 -3.94 -9.47
C GLY A 68 -17.63 -4.69 -8.13
N ASP A 69 -16.48 -5.04 -7.55
CA ASP A 69 -16.42 -5.71 -6.25
C ASP A 69 -16.49 -4.70 -5.10
N PHE A 70 -17.71 -4.35 -4.70
CA PHE A 70 -17.97 -3.39 -3.62
C PHE A 70 -17.30 -3.77 -2.28
N ASN A 71 -17.25 -5.07 -1.95
CA ASN A 71 -16.66 -5.52 -0.69
C ASN A 71 -15.14 -5.30 -0.69
N ALA A 72 -14.49 -5.62 -1.82
CA ALA A 72 -13.07 -5.34 -1.98
C ALA A 72 -12.79 -3.83 -2.02
N VAL A 73 -13.62 -3.02 -2.69
CA VAL A 73 -13.48 -1.55 -2.68
C VAL A 73 -13.52 -0.99 -1.25
N ALA A 74 -14.53 -1.39 -0.46
CA ALA A 74 -14.69 -0.96 0.92
C ALA A 74 -13.52 -1.42 1.81
N LYS A 75 -13.05 -2.65 1.63
CA LYS A 75 -11.91 -3.19 2.36
C LYS A 75 -10.64 -2.41 2.06
N GLU A 76 -10.30 -2.27 0.78
CA GLU A 76 -9.03 -1.67 0.36
C GLU A 76 -9.01 -0.15 0.63
N SER A 77 -10.15 0.55 0.55
CA SER A 77 -10.24 1.95 0.95
C SER A 77 -9.99 2.16 2.45
N ASN A 78 -10.52 1.26 3.30
CA ASN A 78 -10.25 1.28 4.74
C ASN A 78 -8.76 1.03 5.06
N GLU A 79 -8.10 0.13 4.33
CA GLU A 79 -6.65 -0.10 4.48
C GLU A 79 -5.82 1.11 4.04
N VAL A 80 -6.22 1.80 2.95
CA VAL A 80 -5.62 3.09 2.56
C VAL A 80 -5.79 4.12 3.68
N THR A 81 -6.98 4.25 4.28
CA THR A 81 -7.21 5.15 5.41
C THR A 81 -6.32 4.82 6.61
N LYS A 82 -6.20 3.54 6.99
CA LYS A 82 -5.34 3.11 8.11
C LYS A 82 -3.87 3.43 7.87
N ALA A 83 -3.36 3.12 6.68
CA ALA A 83 -1.98 3.42 6.32
C ALA A 83 -1.73 4.94 6.24
N SER A 84 -2.69 5.71 5.73
CA SER A 84 -2.56 7.16 5.61
C SER A 84 -2.49 7.86 6.97
N LYS A 85 -3.20 7.35 7.99
CA LYS A 85 -3.14 7.88 9.37
C LYS A 85 -1.74 7.84 10.00
N VAL A 86 -0.83 7.03 9.47
CA VAL A 86 0.54 6.94 10.01
C VAL A 86 1.58 7.73 9.20
N ILE A 87 1.20 8.34 8.07
CA ILE A 87 2.09 9.14 7.21
C ILE A 87 2.79 10.23 8.03
N MET A 88 2.02 11.08 8.70
CA MET A 88 2.59 12.25 9.41
C MET A 88 3.64 11.85 10.44
N ARG A 89 3.37 10.80 11.22
CA ARG A 89 4.30 10.30 12.24
C ARG A 89 5.55 9.65 11.64
N MET A 90 5.44 9.00 10.49
CA MET A 90 6.60 8.36 9.84
C MET A 90 7.47 9.36 9.08
N PHE A 91 6.86 10.34 8.42
CA PHE A 91 7.57 11.35 7.63
C PHE A 91 8.10 12.50 8.48
N PHE A 92 7.39 12.87 9.55
CA PHE A 92 7.73 13.96 10.48
C PHE A 92 7.61 13.47 11.93
N PRO A 93 8.55 12.64 12.41
CA PRO A 93 8.49 12.11 13.76
C PRO A 93 8.71 13.23 14.80
N ASP A 94 7.96 13.20 15.90
CA ASP A 94 8.10 14.19 16.99
C ASP A 94 9.47 14.09 17.69
N LYS A 95 10.11 12.92 17.61
CA LYS A 95 11.44 12.63 18.14
C LYS A 95 12.25 11.86 17.11
N GLY A 96 13.51 12.22 16.93
CA GLY A 96 14.40 11.59 15.97
C GLY A 96 14.68 12.50 14.77
N LYS A 97 15.43 11.97 13.81
CA LYS A 97 15.78 12.69 12.59
C LYS A 97 14.74 12.40 11.51
N ILE A 98 14.47 13.40 10.69
CA ILE A 98 13.71 13.22 9.45
C ILE A 98 14.56 12.33 8.53
N ASP A 99 13.92 11.30 8.00
CA ASP A 99 14.52 10.34 7.07
C ASP A 99 15.02 11.02 5.78
N ASP A 100 15.90 10.33 5.04
CA ASP A 100 16.54 10.87 3.83
C ASP A 100 15.55 11.30 2.72
N TRP A 101 14.28 10.87 2.79
CA TRP A 101 13.23 11.29 1.85
C TRP A 101 13.11 12.82 1.77
N PHE A 102 13.37 13.54 2.87
CA PHE A 102 13.22 14.99 2.88
C PHE A 102 14.25 15.69 2.00
N LYS A 103 15.45 15.12 1.86
CA LYS A 103 16.47 15.63 0.92
C LYS A 103 15.99 15.54 -0.52
N GLU A 104 15.13 14.57 -0.83
CA GLU A 104 14.53 14.43 -2.16
C GLU A 104 13.56 15.57 -2.49
N THR A 105 13.16 16.39 -1.50
CA THR A 105 12.35 17.60 -1.72
C THR A 105 13.18 18.79 -2.19
N GLY A 106 14.52 18.70 -2.15
CA GLY A 106 15.44 19.81 -2.42
C GLY A 106 15.56 20.82 -1.27
N LYS A 107 14.97 20.55 -0.11
CA LYS A 107 15.00 21.42 1.09
C LYS A 107 15.96 20.89 2.16
N ASP A 108 16.45 21.76 3.04
CA ASP A 108 17.31 21.39 4.17
C ASP A 108 16.48 20.80 5.32
N PRO A 109 16.71 19.54 5.73
CA PRO A 109 16.00 18.93 6.87
C PRO A 109 16.35 19.56 8.23
N ASN A 110 17.37 20.42 8.31
CA ASN A 110 17.74 21.15 9.52
C ASN A 110 17.16 22.57 9.56
N ASP A 111 16.52 23.04 8.48
CA ASP A 111 15.79 24.31 8.46
C ASP A 111 14.37 24.10 9.05
N PRO A 112 14.08 24.64 10.25
CA PRO A 112 12.81 24.42 10.92
C PRO A 112 11.60 24.95 10.12
N GLU A 113 11.77 26.05 9.37
CA GLU A 113 10.69 26.63 8.59
C GLU A 113 10.40 25.79 7.34
N ALA A 114 11.45 25.29 6.67
CA ALA A 114 11.29 24.38 5.55
C ALA A 114 10.60 23.06 5.96
N VAL A 115 10.99 22.52 7.11
CA VAL A 115 10.37 21.32 7.70
C VAL A 115 8.91 21.56 8.05
N LYS A 116 8.60 22.68 8.72
CA LYS A 116 7.24 23.06 9.09
C LYS A 116 6.35 23.22 7.87
N ALA A 117 6.79 23.98 6.87
CA ALA A 117 6.03 24.19 5.63
C ALA A 117 5.76 22.87 4.89
N MET A 118 6.73 21.96 4.87
CA MET A 118 6.53 20.66 4.24
C MET A 118 5.58 19.77 5.05
N LYS A 119 5.63 19.84 6.38
CA LYS A 119 4.71 19.12 7.27
C LYS A 119 3.26 19.56 7.03
N GLU A 120 3.02 20.86 6.95
CA GLU A 120 1.69 21.44 6.66
C GLU A 120 1.15 20.99 5.30
N GLU A 121 1.98 21.01 4.26
CA GLU A 121 1.61 20.50 2.92
C GLU A 121 1.30 19.00 2.94
N PHE A 122 2.13 18.19 3.60
CA PHE A 122 1.87 16.74 3.72
C PHE A 122 0.59 16.45 4.48
N GLU A 123 0.29 17.20 5.54
CA GLU A 123 -0.93 17.02 6.33
C GLU A 123 -2.18 17.27 5.50
N LYS A 124 -2.17 18.33 4.69
CA LYS A 124 -3.24 18.64 3.73
C LYS A 124 -3.49 17.48 2.76
N TYR A 125 -2.44 16.94 2.12
CA TYR A 125 -2.60 15.82 1.18
C TYR A 125 -2.97 14.52 1.88
N SER A 126 -2.39 14.23 3.04
CA SER A 126 -2.73 13.04 3.84
C SER A 126 -4.20 13.05 4.25
N LYS A 127 -4.73 14.20 4.66
CA LYS A 127 -6.15 14.37 4.96
C LYS A 127 -7.00 14.18 3.70
N ALA A 128 -6.59 14.76 2.57
CA ALA A 128 -7.32 14.58 1.31
C ALA A 128 -7.39 13.10 0.87
N VAL A 129 -6.33 12.30 1.06
CA VAL A 129 -6.35 10.85 0.81
C VAL A 129 -7.36 10.16 1.72
N ILE A 130 -7.34 10.44 3.03
CA ILE A 130 -8.26 9.84 3.99
C ILE A 130 -9.72 10.19 3.67
N ASP A 131 -10.01 11.48 3.41
CA ASP A 131 -11.35 11.96 3.12
C ASP A 131 -11.89 11.36 1.81
N ALA A 132 -11.04 11.20 0.80
CA ALA A 132 -11.43 10.54 -0.44
C ALA A 132 -11.63 9.02 -0.25
N ALA A 133 -10.74 8.33 0.47
CA ALA A 133 -10.91 6.91 0.77
C ALA A 133 -12.20 6.62 1.56
N ASN A 134 -12.58 7.50 2.49
CA ASN A 134 -13.85 7.41 3.20
C ASN A 134 -15.06 7.57 2.26
N ARG A 135 -15.02 8.52 1.32
CA ARG A 135 -16.07 8.69 0.30
C ARG A 135 -16.17 7.51 -0.66
N ILE A 136 -15.02 6.92 -1.05
CA ILE A 136 -15.00 5.68 -1.84
C ILE A 136 -15.67 4.53 -1.07
N ASN A 137 -15.38 4.41 0.24
CA ASN A 137 -16.03 3.43 1.10
C ASN A 137 -17.56 3.62 1.15
N GLU A 138 -18.00 4.87 1.35
CA GLU A 138 -19.41 5.25 1.40
C GLU A 138 -20.13 4.93 0.08
N ALA A 139 -19.57 5.37 -1.06
CA ALA A 139 -20.10 5.06 -2.39
C ALA A 139 -20.19 3.55 -2.63
N SER A 140 -19.20 2.79 -2.16
CA SER A 140 -19.23 1.32 -2.23
C SER A 140 -20.37 0.71 -1.40
N GLY A 141 -20.59 1.22 -0.18
CA GLY A 141 -21.72 0.83 0.66
C GLY A 141 -23.08 1.12 0.02
N ASN A 142 -23.16 2.23 -0.73
CA ASN A 142 -24.32 2.61 -1.54
C ASN A 142 -24.42 1.84 -2.86
N LYS A 143 -23.50 0.90 -3.13
CA LYS A 143 -23.39 0.13 -4.37
C LYS A 143 -23.27 1.02 -5.63
N ASN A 144 -22.65 2.19 -5.48
CA ASN A 144 -22.42 3.14 -6.56
C ASN A 144 -20.96 3.06 -7.04
N ILE A 145 -20.70 2.18 -8.01
CA ILE A 145 -19.33 1.94 -8.48
C ILE A 145 -18.77 3.11 -9.28
N VAL A 146 -19.64 3.86 -9.97
CA VAL A 146 -19.25 5.04 -10.75
C VAL A 146 -18.79 6.15 -9.81
N GLU A 147 -19.56 6.43 -8.76
CA GLU A 147 -19.15 7.41 -7.74
C GLU A 147 -17.90 6.96 -6.97
N ALA A 148 -17.74 5.65 -6.70
CA ALA A 148 -16.51 5.11 -6.12
C ALA A 148 -15.31 5.39 -7.03
N TYR A 149 -15.45 5.23 -8.35
CA TYR A 149 -14.41 5.57 -9.33
C TYR A 149 -14.12 7.07 -9.39
N GLU A 150 -15.15 7.94 -9.40
CA GLU A 150 -14.96 9.38 -9.43
C GLU A 150 -14.19 9.89 -8.20
N ASN A 151 -14.54 9.37 -7.01
CA ASN A 151 -13.80 9.66 -5.79
C ASN A 151 -12.38 9.09 -5.82
N PHE A 152 -12.17 7.92 -6.45
CA PHE A 152 -10.85 7.34 -6.66
C PHE A 152 -9.97 8.20 -7.59
N ASP A 153 -10.48 8.63 -8.74
CA ASP A 153 -9.75 9.51 -9.67
C ASP A 153 -9.39 10.83 -8.98
N ALA A 154 -10.35 11.43 -8.27
CA ALA A 154 -10.12 12.64 -7.49
C ALA A 154 -9.03 12.45 -6.42
N MET A 155 -9.02 11.31 -5.71
CA MET A 155 -7.97 10.98 -4.74
C MET A 155 -6.59 10.96 -5.41
N VAL A 156 -6.46 10.24 -6.52
CA VAL A 156 -5.18 10.09 -7.22
C VAL A 156 -4.68 11.44 -7.74
N ARG A 157 -5.54 12.21 -8.40
CA ARG A 157 -5.15 13.49 -9.03
C ARG A 157 -4.88 14.59 -8.00
N ASN A 158 -5.79 14.76 -7.05
CA ASN A 158 -5.80 15.93 -6.17
C ASN A 158 -5.02 15.71 -4.88
N ALA A 159 -4.72 14.46 -4.50
CA ALA A 159 -3.92 14.16 -3.33
C ALA A 159 -2.58 13.51 -3.71
N CYS A 160 -2.60 12.31 -4.32
CA CYS A 160 -1.37 11.55 -4.58
C CYS A 160 -0.42 12.30 -5.54
N PHE A 161 -0.92 12.70 -6.71
CA PHE A 161 -0.10 13.40 -7.69
C PHE A 161 0.23 14.83 -7.27
N ALA A 162 -0.69 15.53 -6.60
CA ALA A 162 -0.43 16.87 -6.09
C ALA A 162 0.70 16.85 -5.04
N CYS A 163 0.66 15.92 -4.08
CA CYS A 163 1.73 15.72 -3.11
C CYS A 163 3.05 15.38 -3.80
N HIS A 164 3.05 14.42 -4.73
CA HIS A 164 4.29 14.00 -5.38
C HIS A 164 4.96 15.12 -6.19
N LYS A 165 4.19 16.01 -6.82
CA LYS A 165 4.73 17.15 -7.58
C LYS A 165 5.48 18.16 -6.71
N VAL A 166 5.08 18.33 -5.44
CA VAL A 166 5.70 19.32 -4.55
C VAL A 166 6.77 18.72 -3.63
N SER A 167 6.79 17.38 -3.48
CA SER A 167 7.65 16.68 -2.53
C SER A 167 8.74 15.82 -3.17
N ARG A 168 8.63 15.47 -4.45
CA ARG A 168 9.64 14.66 -5.16
C ARG A 168 10.43 15.50 -6.15
N SER A 169 11.74 15.50 -6.01
CA SER A 169 12.68 16.12 -6.96
C SER A 169 12.62 15.50 -8.36
N LYS A 170 12.23 14.23 -8.46
CA LYS A 170 12.00 13.53 -9.73
C LYS A 170 10.55 13.09 -9.82
N TRP A 171 9.78 13.81 -10.61
CA TRP A 171 8.41 13.47 -10.98
C TRP A 171 8.28 13.59 -12.50
N PRO A 172 7.58 12.70 -13.20
CA PRO A 172 7.41 12.81 -14.65
C PRO A 172 6.90 14.20 -15.01
N GLU A 173 7.68 14.92 -15.81
CA GLU A 173 7.23 16.17 -16.43
C GLU A 173 6.20 15.85 -17.52
N LYS A 174 5.39 16.86 -17.86
CA LYS A 174 4.34 16.73 -18.88
C LYS A 174 4.93 16.63 -20.27
#